data_AF-A0A533YWC0-F1
#
_entry.id   AF-A0A533YWC0-F1
#
_cell.length_a   1.000
_cell.length_b   1.000
_cell.length_c   1.000
_cell.angle_alpha   90.00
_cell.angle_beta   90.00
_cell.angle_gamma   90.00
#
_symmetry.space_group_name_H-M   'P 1'
#
loop_
_entity.id
_entity.type
_entity.pdbx_description
1 polymer ?
#
loop_
_entity_poly.entity_id
_entity_poly.type
_entity_poly.pdbx_seq_one_letter_code
_entity_poly.pdbx_strand_id
1 'polypeptide(L)'
;GRLVDLCKALGADRYLAGEGGRAYMNLAEFEAAGITVEFQEFAHPEYAQVYEPFITGMSAIDLLFNYGHDGIELLRKSRRSRV
;
A
#
# COMPACT_ATOMS: atom_id res chain seq x y z
N GLY A 1 -10.06 18.57 -7.69
CA GLY A 1 -8.65 18.18 -7.64
C GLY A 1 -8.51 16.82 -8.27
N ARG A 2 -7.44 16.55 -9.03
CA ARG A 2 -7.41 15.43 -10.00
C ARG A 2 -7.90 14.08 -9.46
N LEU A 3 -7.54 13.72 -8.22
CA LEU A 3 -7.96 12.45 -7.59
C LEU A 3 -9.44 12.45 -7.18
N VAL A 4 -9.93 13.57 -6.62
CA VAL A 4 -11.35 13.77 -6.29
C VAL A 4 -12.21 13.74 -7.56
N ASP A 5 -11.74 14.37 -8.63
CA ASP A 5 -12.47 14.43 -9.91
C ASP A 5 -12.56 13.03 -10.54
N LEU A 6 -11.52 12.21 -10.41
CA LEU A 6 -11.53 10.80 -10.82
C LEU A 6 -12.53 9.97 -10.00
N CYS A 7 -12.56 10.13 -8.68
CA CYS A 7 -13.51 9.44 -7.82
C CYS A 7 -14.95 9.79 -8.20
N LYS A 8 -15.25 11.08 -8.41
CA LYS A 8 -16.55 11.56 -8.86
C LYS A 8 -16.95 10.99 -10.22
N ALA A 9 -16.04 10.98 -11.19
CA ALA A 9 -16.29 10.43 -12.53
C ALA A 9 -16.65 8.94 -12.50
N LEU A 10 -16.15 8.20 -11.50
CA LEU A 10 -16.42 6.77 -11.30
C LEU A 10 -17.56 6.49 -10.31
N GLY A 11 -18.13 7.53 -9.68
CA GLY A 11 -19.11 7.36 -8.59
C GLY A 11 -18.53 6.70 -7.34
N ALA A 12 -17.22 6.83 -7.10
CA ALA A 12 -16.56 6.26 -5.94
C ALA A 12 -16.77 7.12 -4.69
N ASP A 13 -17.03 6.46 -3.57
CA ASP A 13 -17.15 7.05 -2.23
C ASP A 13 -15.88 6.84 -1.39
N ARG A 14 -14.90 6.06 -1.90
CA ARG A 14 -13.62 5.80 -1.24
C ARG A 14 -12.43 5.92 -2.18
N TYR A 15 -11.31 6.35 -1.61
CA TYR A 15 -10.00 6.37 -2.26
C TYR A 15 -8.98 5.64 -1.39
N LEU A 16 -8.34 4.59 -1.91
CA LEU A 16 -7.28 3.87 -1.22
C LEU A 16 -5.92 4.50 -1.55
N ALA A 17 -5.28 5.09 -0.55
CA ALA A 17 -3.94 5.67 -0.62
C ALA A 17 -2.90 4.76 0.04
N GLY A 18 -1.64 4.87 -0.36
CA GLY A 18 -0.53 4.33 0.43
C GLY A 18 -0.25 5.20 1.66
N GLU A 19 0.37 4.63 2.71
CA GLU A 19 0.66 5.34 3.98
C GLU A 19 1.39 6.68 3.79
N GLY A 20 2.33 6.76 2.83
CA GLY A 20 3.02 8.01 2.49
C GLY A 20 2.11 9.15 2.02
N GLY A 21 0.90 8.82 1.54
CA GLY A 21 -0.12 9.78 1.12
C GLY A 21 -0.53 10.76 2.21
N ARG A 22 -0.46 10.35 3.48
CA ARG A 22 -0.81 11.20 4.63
C ARG A 22 0.00 12.50 4.68
N ALA A 23 1.22 12.48 4.15
CA ALA A 23 2.13 13.62 4.21
C ALA A 23 1.79 14.75 3.22
N TYR A 24 1.02 14.47 2.17
CA TYR A 24 0.83 15.43 1.06
C TYR A 24 -0.60 15.52 0.53
N MET A 25 -1.50 14.60 0.89
CA MET A 25 -2.88 14.64 0.43
C MET A 25 -3.70 15.71 1.15
N ASN A 26 -4.49 16.48 0.38
CA ASN A 26 -5.47 17.41 0.94
C ASN A 26 -6.75 16.68 1.34
N LEU A 27 -6.77 16.09 2.54
CA LEU A 27 -7.90 15.28 3.02
C LEU A 27 -9.22 16.06 3.11
N ALA A 28 -9.16 17.37 3.37
CA ALA A 28 -10.33 18.22 3.41
C ALA A 28 -11.05 18.31 2.05
N GLU A 29 -10.30 18.23 0.93
CA GLU A 29 -10.91 18.22 -0.41
C GLU A 29 -11.66 16.92 -0.70
N PHE A 30 -11.15 15.79 -0.22
CA PHE A 30 -11.84 14.50 -0.33
C PHE A 30 -13.08 14.46 0.56
N GLU A 31 -12.95 14.91 1.81
CA GLU A 31 -14.07 14.98 2.76
C GLU A 31 -15.20 15.88 2.25
N ALA A 32 -14.88 17.08 1.74
CA ALA A 32 -15.86 17.98 1.15
C ALA A 32 -16.56 17.41 -0.10
N ALA A 33 -15.92 16.45 -0.77
CA ALA A 33 -16.50 15.72 -1.90
C ALA A 33 -17.26 14.46 -1.49
N GLY A 34 -17.37 14.15 -0.19
CA GLY A 34 -18.01 12.95 0.32
C GLY A 34 -17.20 11.66 0.08
N ILE A 35 -15.88 11.78 -0.08
CA ILE A 35 -14.97 10.66 -0.38
C ILE A 35 -14.13 10.34 0.86
N THR A 36 -14.20 9.10 1.33
CA THR A 36 -13.37 8.60 2.42
C THR A 36 -11.99 8.21 1.89
N VAL A 37 -10.92 8.77 2.45
CA VAL A 37 -9.56 8.30 2.16
C VAL A 37 -9.19 7.19 3.14
N GLU A 38 -8.96 5.99 2.61
CA GLU A 38 -8.41 4.87 3.36
C GLU A 38 -6.92 4.75 3.09
N PHE A 39 -6.16 4.38 4.11
CA PHE A 39 -4.72 4.22 3.98
C PHE A 39 -4.36 2.74 4.07
N GLN A 40 -3.65 2.26 3.06
CA GLN A 40 -3.09 0.93 3.03
C GLN A 40 -1.91 0.86 3.99
N GLU A 41 -2.10 0.10 5.07
CA GLU A 41 -1.01 -0.31 5.93
C GLU A 41 -0.35 -1.59 5.43
N PHE A 42 0.92 -1.46 5.05
CA PHE A 42 1.78 -2.57 4.67
C PHE A 42 2.96 -2.66 5.62
N ALA A 43 3.14 -3.83 6.23
CA ALA A 43 4.33 -4.14 7.00
C ALA A 43 5.25 -5.00 6.12
N HIS A 44 6.41 -4.47 5.73
CA HIS A 44 7.35 -5.24 4.91
C HIS A 44 7.71 -6.56 5.62
N PRO A 45 7.53 -7.72 4.98
CA PRO A 45 7.86 -9.00 5.61
C PRO A 45 9.37 -9.10 5.81
N GLU A 46 9.78 -9.72 6.90
CA GLU A 46 11.14 -10.25 7.04
C GLU A 46 11.17 -11.66 6.46
N TYR A 47 12.23 -11.98 5.73
CA TYR A 47 12.42 -13.26 5.07
C TYR A 47 13.91 -13.55 4.90
N ALA A 48 14.26 -14.81 4.69
CA ALA A 48 15.64 -15.22 4.51
C ALA A 48 16.18 -14.71 3.16
N GLN A 49 17.03 -13.69 3.20
CA GLN A 49 17.80 -13.24 2.04
C GLN A 49 19.03 -14.14 1.85
N VAL A 50 19.57 -14.21 0.62
CA VAL A 50 20.80 -14.98 0.30
C VAL A 50 21.98 -14.58 1.19
N TYR A 51 22.06 -13.30 1.55
CA TYR A 51 23.13 -12.74 2.37
C TYR A 51 22.58 -12.13 3.65
N GLU A 52 23.31 -12.32 4.74
CA GLU A 52 23.04 -11.67 6.02
C GLU A 52 23.85 -10.37 6.17
N PRO A 53 23.35 -9.38 6.94
CA PRO A 53 22.05 -9.37 7.63
C PRO A 53 20.88 -9.04 6.68
N PHE A 54 19.63 -9.27 7.15
CA PHE A 54 18.43 -8.85 6.42
C PHE A 54 18.42 -7.33 6.17
N ILE A 55 18.19 -6.94 4.93
CA ILE A 55 18.03 -5.55 4.50
C ILE A 55 16.56 -5.34 4.13
N THR A 56 15.87 -4.50 4.90
CA THR A 56 14.47 -4.15 4.67
C THR A 56 14.30 -3.19 3.47
N GLY A 57 13.11 -3.18 2.87
CA GLY A 57 12.77 -2.21 1.82
C GLY A 57 13.47 -2.47 0.48
N MET A 58 13.94 -3.69 0.25
CA MET A 58 14.47 -4.12 -1.04
C MET A 58 13.35 -4.21 -2.10
N SER A 59 13.74 -4.31 -3.37
CA SER A 59 12.78 -4.42 -4.47
C SER A 59 11.96 -5.72 -4.39
N ALA A 60 10.80 -5.76 -5.03
CA ALA A 60 10.02 -7.00 -5.16
C ALA A 60 10.78 -8.15 -5.87
N ILE A 61 11.83 -7.82 -6.63
CA ILE A 61 12.72 -8.79 -7.27
C ILE A 61 13.54 -9.54 -6.21
N ASP A 62 13.93 -8.89 -5.10
CA ASP A 62 14.66 -9.54 -4.03
C ASP A 62 13.83 -10.69 -3.43
N LEU A 63 12.57 -10.43 -3.07
CA LEU A 63 11.67 -11.46 -2.58
C LEU A 63 11.44 -12.57 -3.61
N LEU A 64 11.27 -12.21 -4.89
CA LEU A 64 11.05 -13.18 -5.96
C LEU A 64 12.24 -14.13 -6.13
N PHE A 65 13.47 -13.64 -6.05
CA PHE A 65 14.65 -14.49 -6.22
C PHE A 65 15.01 -15.28 -4.95
N ASN A 66 14.62 -14.81 -3.76
CA ASN A 66 14.82 -15.55 -2.51
C ASN A 66 13.74 -16.61 -2.26
N TYR A 67 12.48 -16.35 -2.62
CA TYR A 67 11.32 -17.21 -2.27
C TYR A 67 10.50 -17.69 -3.47
N GLY A 68 10.80 -17.24 -4.68
CA GLY A 68 10.05 -17.66 -5.87
C GLY A 68 8.55 -17.39 -5.75
N HIS A 69 7.76 -18.40 -6.08
CA HIS A 69 6.30 -18.34 -5.98
C HIS A 69 5.79 -18.13 -4.54
N ASP A 70 6.48 -18.71 -3.55
CA ASP A 70 6.04 -18.69 -2.14
C ASP A 70 6.11 -17.29 -1.53
N GLY A 71 6.87 -16.37 -2.14
CA GLY A 71 6.94 -14.97 -1.74
C GLY A 71 5.57 -14.28 -1.72
N ILE A 72 4.61 -14.73 -2.55
CA ILE A 72 3.27 -14.14 -2.57
C ILE A 72 2.53 -14.33 -1.24
N GLU A 73 2.74 -15.45 -0.55
CA GLU A 73 2.09 -15.74 0.72
C GLU A 73 2.65 -14.85 1.84
N LEU A 74 3.96 -14.53 1.79
CA LEU A 74 4.56 -13.55 2.69
C LEU A 74 3.95 -12.17 2.49
N LEU A 75 3.84 -11.70 1.24
CA LEU A 75 3.22 -10.40 0.94
C LEU A 75 1.75 -10.33 1.37
N ARG A 76 1.00 -11.43 1.20
CA ARG A 76 -0.41 -11.51 1.60
C ARG A 76 -0.58 -11.39 3.11
N LYS A 77 0.26 -12.08 3.90
CA LYS A 77 0.27 -11.99 5.36
C LYS A 77 0.69 -10.60 5.87
N SER A 78 1.51 -9.90 5.11
CA SER A 78 1.98 -8.54 5.41
C SER A 78 0.94 -7.42 5.22
N ARG A 79 -0.22 -7.72 4.64
CA ARG A 79 -1.33 -6.76 4.54
C ARG A 79 -2.01 -6.63 5.90
N ARG A 80 -1.91 -5.46 6.55
CA ARG A 80 -2.56 -5.22 7.86
C ARG A 80 -4.00 -4.70 7.77
N SER A 81 -4.55 -4.53 6.57
CA SER A 81 -5.92 -4.07 6.37
C SER A 81 -6.86 -5.25 6.14
N ARG A 82 -7.57 -5.64 7.21
CA ARG A 82 -8.94 -6.19 7.12
C ARG A 82 -9.69 -6.15 8.46
N VAL A 83 -9.92 -4.96 9.01
CA VAL A 83 -11.19 -4.55 9.67
C VAL A 83 -11.29 -3.04 9.51
#